data_AF-A0A535BL53-F1
#
_entry.id   AF-A0A535BL53-F1
#
_cell.length_a   1.000
_cell.length_b   1.000
_cell.length_c   1.000
_cell.angle_alpha   90.00
_cell.angle_beta   90.00
_cell.angle_gamma   90.00
#
_symmetry.space_group_name_H-M   'P 1'
#
loop_
_entity.id
_entity.type
_entity.pdbx_description
1 polymer ?
#
loop_
_entity_poly.entity_id
_entity_poly.type
_entity_poly.pdbx_seq_one_letter_code
_entity_poly.pdbx_strand_id
1 'polypeptide(L)'
;MHRQCTRESVVCNLAQRPAPRRYRSDGSRPARGYVCERPLPTCPRERRRATLPRRINRTERSRPPHARTRCVPVSGAPARADVAGRSEATAQTLRRAFEAFWRRHGHAQLPEVSLINPGSAGTYFIGSALTPHLRYFIEPSQAPSDRMFTAQRVFWTRRADLGGHSALWNLLQVMLSFYALGVRSIDEHLELMRMFLVEDLRLPEADLFVIAERRDDILTQVRRAGFAPDRVIAWTRMMQFSAHQLRGTYVRIVLRYRHGLIPLWDLIYIPRGDAVDLDSCMLLERVSFVVDGASSWFETPVFGPFMRYAPPTEPLVYEQVAVIARAVIGALADGADCGARGAGHVVRRLFRTGRALARQTGAPPLRSLAPAAFECLQAVGYDFSGHLERVVHTLEREERLAQDHERRAVAFLEREVARRRARGLRVIGNEEFAAWTDSRGIAPTDAIAFLEQQGYAAPRPPVRVRPVLMTDLYPRTVPDAPIADARAVLEAMEHRYLPIHG
;
A
#
# COMPACT_ATOMS: atom_id res chain seq x y z
N MET A 1 -24.67 10.99 -72.00
CA MET A 1 -23.51 10.38 -71.31
C MET A 1 -24.04 9.77 -70.01
N HIS A 2 -24.46 8.51 -69.85
CA HIS A 2 -23.79 7.20 -70.11
C HIS A 2 -22.38 7.18 -69.46
N ARG A 3 -21.96 6.30 -68.53
CA ARG A 3 -22.39 5.00 -67.93
C ARG A 3 -21.74 4.94 -66.50
N GLN A 4 -22.28 4.34 -65.44
CA GLN A 4 -22.65 2.94 -65.11
C GLN A 4 -21.49 2.00 -64.72
N CYS A 5 -21.70 1.25 -63.61
CA CYS A 5 -21.10 -0.04 -63.20
C CYS A 5 -19.68 -0.05 -62.56
N THR A 6 -19.31 -0.90 -61.58
CA THR A 6 -19.97 -1.95 -60.76
C THR A 6 -19.01 -2.41 -59.65
N ARG A 7 -19.61 -3.05 -58.64
CA ARG A 7 -19.07 -3.95 -57.59
C ARG A 7 -17.83 -4.77 -57.98
N GLU A 8 -16.97 -5.03 -56.99
CA GLU A 8 -16.58 -6.40 -56.66
C GLU A 8 -16.17 -6.56 -55.19
N SER A 9 -16.64 -7.64 -54.60
CA SER A 9 -16.46 -8.10 -53.23
C SER A 9 -15.71 -9.42 -53.29
N VAL A 10 -14.66 -9.58 -52.48
CA VAL A 10 -14.03 -10.89 -52.23
C VAL A 10 -13.92 -11.14 -50.73
N VAL A 11 -14.35 -12.35 -50.39
CA VAL A 11 -14.59 -12.95 -49.08
C VAL A 11 -13.41 -13.87 -48.69
N CYS A 12 -13.29 -14.13 -47.39
CA CYS A 12 -12.60 -15.26 -46.73
C CYS A 12 -11.07 -15.20 -46.55
N ASN A 13 -10.60 -15.19 -45.29
CA ASN A 13 -10.54 -16.42 -44.48
C ASN A 13 -10.26 -16.14 -42.99
N LEU A 14 -11.13 -16.68 -42.14
CA LEU A 14 -10.93 -16.86 -40.71
C LEU A 14 -9.95 -18.03 -40.49
N ALA A 15 -8.71 -17.73 -40.09
CA ALA A 15 -7.80 -18.74 -39.59
C ALA A 15 -8.08 -19.01 -38.10
N GLN A 16 -8.62 -20.21 -37.84
CA GLN A 16 -8.85 -20.79 -36.53
C GLN A 16 -7.52 -20.91 -35.76
N ARG A 17 -7.51 -20.46 -34.50
CA ARG A 17 -6.40 -20.69 -33.56
C ARG A 17 -6.40 -22.16 -33.10
N PRO A 18 -5.28 -22.89 -33.14
CA PRO A 18 -5.24 -24.25 -32.61
C PRO A 18 -5.19 -24.26 -31.07
N ALA A 19 -5.90 -25.22 -30.50
CA ALA A 19 -5.99 -25.48 -29.06
C ALA A 19 -4.66 -25.95 -28.44
N PRO A 20 -4.41 -25.70 -27.14
CA PRO A 20 -3.22 -26.20 -26.47
C PRO A 20 -3.30 -27.72 -26.25
N ARG A 21 -2.25 -28.42 -26.71
CA ARG A 21 -2.07 -29.87 -26.54
C ARG A 21 -1.91 -30.23 -25.06
N ARG A 22 -2.70 -31.20 -24.61
CA ARG A 22 -2.52 -31.96 -23.37
C ARG A 22 -1.25 -32.81 -23.49
N TYR A 23 -0.33 -32.68 -22.53
CA TYR A 23 0.77 -33.64 -22.38
C TYR A 23 0.31 -34.77 -21.43
N ARG A 24 0.30 -36.00 -21.95
CA ARG A 24 0.06 -37.23 -21.19
C ARG A 24 1.36 -37.69 -20.53
N SER A 25 1.20 -38.28 -19.36
CA SER A 25 2.17 -39.04 -18.58
C SER A 25 2.49 -40.40 -19.18
N ASP A 26 3.78 -40.72 -19.27
CA ASP A 26 4.42 -42.05 -19.21
C ASP A 26 5.93 -41.73 -19.14
N GLY A 27 6.85 -42.40 -18.46
CA GLY A 27 6.90 -43.64 -17.70
C GLY A 27 8.40 -43.97 -17.54
N SER A 28 8.82 -44.40 -16.34
CA SER A 28 9.98 -45.28 -16.05
C SER A 28 11.44 -44.94 -16.48
N ARG A 29 12.26 -44.54 -15.47
CA ARG A 29 13.60 -45.05 -15.01
C ARG A 29 14.85 -45.00 -15.95
N PRO A 30 16.12 -45.15 -15.46
CA PRO A 30 16.63 -45.35 -14.08
C PRO A 30 17.75 -44.39 -13.62
N ALA A 31 18.11 -44.57 -12.35
CA ALA A 31 19.21 -43.94 -11.61
C ALA A 31 20.61 -44.11 -12.25
N ARG A 32 21.45 -43.09 -12.09
CA ARG A 32 22.91 -43.22 -12.01
C ARG A 32 23.38 -42.61 -10.70
N GLY A 33 23.94 -43.45 -9.84
CA GLY A 33 24.64 -43.03 -8.64
C GLY A 33 26.07 -42.60 -8.95
N TYR A 34 26.61 -41.73 -8.10
CA TYR A 34 28.04 -41.68 -7.80
C TYR A 34 28.22 -41.38 -6.31
N VAL A 35 29.14 -42.12 -5.70
CA VAL A 35 29.53 -42.06 -4.28
C VAL A 35 30.85 -41.30 -4.18
N CYS A 36 30.85 -40.30 -3.28
CA CYS A 36 31.89 -39.79 -2.36
C CYS A 36 33.38 -39.71 -2.75
N GLU A 37 34.01 -38.56 -2.40
CA GLU A 37 35.29 -38.49 -1.67
C GLU A 37 35.56 -37.09 -1.04
N ARG A 38 35.29 -36.98 0.29
CA ARG A 38 35.89 -36.22 1.45
C ARG A 38 36.71 -34.90 1.30
N PRO A 39 36.99 -34.14 2.40
CA PRO A 39 36.28 -33.93 3.68
C PRO A 39 36.18 -32.44 4.15
N LEU A 40 35.32 -32.16 5.14
CA LEU A 40 35.21 -30.90 5.88
C LEU A 40 36.34 -30.75 6.94
N PRO A 41 36.83 -29.52 7.25
CA PRO A 41 37.80 -29.31 8.31
C PRO A 41 37.16 -29.30 9.71
N THR A 42 37.85 -29.93 10.65
CA THR A 42 37.48 -30.12 12.05
C THR A 42 37.87 -28.92 12.93
N CYS A 43 37.04 -28.71 13.96
CA CYS A 43 37.26 -27.78 15.07
C CYS A 43 38.11 -28.45 16.17
N PRO A 44 39.10 -27.78 16.79
CA PRO A 44 39.77 -28.29 17.99
C PRO A 44 39.07 -27.82 19.26
N ARG A 45 38.69 -28.79 20.11
CA ARG A 45 38.42 -28.60 21.54
C ARG A 45 39.74 -28.70 22.30
N GLU A 46 40.01 -27.78 23.23
CA GLU A 46 40.79 -28.08 24.41
C GLU A 46 40.03 -27.73 25.70
N ARG A 47 40.05 -28.71 26.61
CA ARG A 47 39.54 -28.63 27.98
C ARG A 47 40.71 -28.24 28.88
N ARG A 48 40.49 -27.34 29.84
CA ARG A 48 41.14 -27.44 31.16
C ARG A 48 40.11 -27.20 32.28
N ARG A 49 40.14 -28.12 33.25
CA ARG A 49 39.39 -28.15 34.51
C ARG A 49 40.18 -27.44 35.62
N ALA A 50 39.46 -27.21 36.73
CA ALA A 50 39.90 -26.89 38.10
C ALA A 50 39.86 -25.38 38.41
N THR A 51 39.35 -24.88 39.55
CA THR A 51 39.00 -25.49 40.85
C THR A 51 38.14 -24.49 41.62
N LEU A 52 37.16 -24.96 42.41
CA LEU A 52 36.46 -24.17 43.44
C LEU A 52 37.29 -24.13 44.73
N PRO A 53 37.13 -23.08 45.56
CA PRO A 53 37.05 -23.33 47.00
C PRO A 53 35.84 -22.65 47.66
N ARG A 54 35.34 -23.33 48.70
CA ARG A 54 34.28 -22.91 49.63
C ARG A 54 34.88 -22.20 50.85
N ARG A 55 34.14 -21.18 51.32
CA ARG A 55 33.90 -20.68 52.71
C ARG A 55 35.09 -20.31 53.61
N ILE A 56 34.95 -19.17 54.32
CA ILE A 56 34.90 -19.06 55.81
C ILE A 56 34.39 -17.66 56.25
N ASN A 57 33.40 -17.70 57.16
CA ASN A 57 32.93 -16.84 58.25
C ASN A 57 32.84 -15.29 58.26
N ARG A 58 31.58 -14.88 58.53
CA ARG A 58 31.07 -13.84 59.44
C ARG A 58 32.05 -13.19 60.42
N THR A 59 32.00 -11.86 60.47
CA THR A 59 31.82 -11.10 61.73
C THR A 59 30.85 -9.94 61.49
N GLU A 60 29.99 -9.70 62.49
CA GLU A 60 28.92 -8.71 62.54
C GLU A 60 29.47 -7.30 62.79
N ARG A 61 28.75 -6.26 62.32
CA ARG A 61 28.27 -5.16 63.18
C ARG A 61 27.29 -4.20 62.47
N SER A 62 26.20 -3.94 63.19
CA SER A 62 25.33 -2.74 63.21
C SER A 62 24.52 -2.34 61.96
N ARG A 63 23.19 -2.53 62.06
CA ARG A 63 22.14 -1.80 61.31
C ARG A 63 21.85 -0.44 61.96
N PRO A 64 21.37 0.55 61.19
CA PRO A 64 20.08 1.20 61.50
C PRO A 64 19.22 1.43 60.21
N PRO A 65 18.07 2.14 60.24
CA PRO A 65 16.74 1.54 60.14
C PRO A 65 16.05 1.74 58.78
N HIS A 66 14.98 0.98 58.58
CA HIS A 66 14.09 0.98 57.43
C HIS A 66 13.50 2.35 57.08
N ALA A 67 13.68 2.79 55.83
CA ALA A 67 12.77 3.69 55.14
C ALA A 67 12.10 2.92 53.98
N ARG A 68 10.77 2.78 54.07
CA ARG A 68 9.94 2.21 53.01
C ARG A 68 9.86 3.20 51.86
N THR A 69 10.64 3.01 50.80
CA THR A 69 10.46 3.77 49.56
C THR A 69 9.36 3.12 48.75
N ARG A 70 8.20 3.78 48.69
CA ARG A 70 7.11 3.49 47.74
C ARG A 70 7.68 3.56 46.32
N CYS A 71 7.48 2.52 45.52
CA CYS A 71 7.61 2.60 44.08
C CYS A 71 6.50 3.51 43.54
N VAL A 72 6.86 4.69 43.07
CA VAL A 72 5.99 5.55 42.26
C VAL A 72 6.11 5.09 40.80
N PRO A 73 5.01 4.83 40.08
CA PRO A 73 5.10 4.51 38.66
C PRO A 73 5.59 5.75 37.90
N VAL A 74 6.65 5.59 37.10
CA VAL A 74 7.08 6.60 36.12
C VAL A 74 6.07 6.58 34.97
N SER A 75 4.98 7.34 35.12
CA SER A 75 4.11 7.72 34.02
C SER A 75 4.81 8.82 33.23
N GLY A 76 5.50 8.44 32.17
CA GLY A 76 6.05 9.35 31.16
C GLY A 76 5.40 9.09 29.80
N ALA A 77 4.09 9.27 29.71
CA ALA A 77 3.48 9.53 28.40
C ALA A 77 3.93 10.93 27.97
N PRO A 78 4.43 11.14 26.73
CA PRO A 78 4.77 12.48 26.29
C PRO A 78 3.51 13.34 26.34
N ALA A 79 3.65 14.53 26.93
CA ALA A 79 2.59 15.51 27.08
C ALA A 79 1.95 15.79 25.71
N ARG A 80 0.61 15.86 25.68
CA ARG A 80 -0.13 16.44 24.58
C ARG A 80 0.38 17.87 24.38
N ALA A 81 1.07 18.12 23.28
CA ALA A 81 1.50 19.46 22.90
C ALA A 81 0.26 20.31 22.62
N ASP A 82 0.22 21.47 23.29
CA ASP A 82 -0.79 22.50 23.15
C ASP A 82 -0.94 22.99 21.70
N VAL A 83 -2.19 23.25 21.33
CA VAL A 83 -2.61 23.87 20.08
C VAL A 83 -2.35 25.38 20.18
N ALA A 84 -1.12 25.85 19.94
CA ALA A 84 -0.81 27.25 19.59
C ALA A 84 0.68 27.42 19.25
N GLY A 85 0.99 27.50 17.96
CA GLY A 85 2.34 27.62 17.42
C GLY A 85 2.59 26.46 16.47
N ARG A 86 2.54 26.71 15.15
CA ARG A 86 2.66 25.66 14.13
C ARG A 86 4.08 25.08 14.14
N SER A 87 4.33 24.15 15.07
CA SER A 87 5.41 23.18 14.93
C SER A 87 5.14 22.41 13.64
N GLU A 88 6.12 22.39 12.77
CA GLU A 88 5.97 21.76 11.49
C GLU A 88 5.67 20.25 11.61
N ALA A 89 4.77 19.75 10.76
CA ALA A 89 4.43 18.33 10.75
C ALA A 89 5.64 17.46 10.36
N THR A 90 5.80 16.33 11.05
CA THR A 90 6.88 15.36 10.81
C THR A 90 7.05 14.98 9.34
N ALA A 91 5.95 14.78 8.61
CA ALA A 91 5.99 14.46 7.19
C ALA A 91 6.61 15.58 6.32
N GLN A 92 6.37 16.86 6.62
CA GLN A 92 7.00 17.95 5.87
C GLN A 92 8.51 18.02 6.15
N THR A 93 8.90 17.81 7.41
CA THR A 93 10.31 17.73 7.81
C THR A 93 11.00 16.56 7.11
N LEU A 94 10.39 15.38 7.07
CA LEU A 94 10.91 14.19 6.40
C LEU A 94 11.03 14.38 4.89
N ARG A 95 10.05 15.03 4.26
CA ARG A 95 10.13 15.36 2.83
C ARG A 95 11.36 16.21 2.54
N ARG A 96 11.58 17.29 3.29
CA ARG A 96 12.79 18.12 3.09
C ARG A 96 14.08 17.39 3.43
N ALA A 97 14.10 16.55 4.46
CA ALA A 97 15.25 15.73 4.79
C ALA A 97 15.61 14.79 3.63
N PHE A 98 14.62 14.14 3.03
CA PHE A 98 14.79 13.29 1.84
C PHE A 98 15.31 14.11 0.64
N GLU A 99 14.69 15.24 0.33
CA GLU A 99 15.12 16.08 -0.80
C GLU A 99 16.55 16.61 -0.62
N ALA A 100 16.90 17.05 0.60
CA ALA A 100 18.26 17.49 0.93
C ALA A 100 19.27 16.33 0.88
N PHE A 101 18.87 15.13 1.33
CA PHE A 101 19.69 13.92 1.27
C PHE A 101 20.05 13.55 -0.17
N TRP A 102 19.09 13.50 -1.08
CA TRP A 102 19.40 13.09 -2.46
C TRP A 102 20.15 14.17 -3.22
N ARG A 103 19.85 15.44 -2.95
CA ARG A 103 20.59 16.58 -3.54
C ARG A 103 22.07 16.58 -3.12
N ARG A 104 22.38 16.34 -1.85
CA ARG A 104 23.79 16.28 -1.38
C ARG A 104 24.55 15.07 -1.92
N HIS A 105 23.84 14.01 -2.33
CA HIS A 105 24.41 12.84 -3.01
C HIS A 105 24.29 12.92 -4.54
N GLY A 106 24.24 14.13 -5.09
CA GLY A 106 24.37 14.37 -6.53
C GLY A 106 23.16 14.00 -7.39
N HIS A 107 21.99 13.77 -6.79
CA HIS A 107 20.77 13.49 -7.57
C HIS A 107 20.06 14.80 -7.92
N ALA A 108 19.57 14.91 -9.16
CA ALA A 108 18.78 16.04 -9.64
C ALA A 108 17.30 15.89 -9.25
N GLN A 109 16.68 16.98 -8.78
CA GLN A 109 15.24 16.97 -8.46
C GLN A 109 14.40 17.01 -9.74
N LEU A 110 13.46 16.08 -9.88
CA LEU A 110 12.41 16.13 -10.88
C LEU A 110 11.18 16.83 -10.28
N PRO A 111 10.47 17.64 -11.08
CA PRO A 111 9.24 18.27 -10.63
C PRO A 111 8.14 17.22 -10.46
N GLU A 112 7.31 17.41 -9.44
CA GLU A 112 6.06 16.67 -9.30
C GLU A 112 5.10 17.03 -10.45
N VAL A 113 4.36 16.04 -10.94
CA VAL A 113 3.27 16.24 -11.91
C VAL A 113 1.90 16.11 -11.24
N SER A 114 0.84 16.54 -11.92
CA SER A 114 -0.54 16.33 -11.44
C SER A 114 -0.82 14.85 -11.18
N LEU A 115 -1.61 14.60 -10.14
CA LEU A 115 -2.10 13.27 -9.77
C LEU A 115 -2.97 12.67 -10.89
N ILE A 116 -3.64 13.52 -11.65
CA ILE A 116 -4.53 13.15 -12.75
C ILE A 116 -3.70 13.02 -14.02
N ASN A 117 -3.77 11.85 -14.65
CA ASN A 117 -3.02 11.63 -15.87
C ASN A 117 -3.76 12.28 -17.06
N PRO A 118 -3.14 13.23 -17.79
CA PRO A 118 -3.77 13.88 -18.94
C PRO A 118 -3.90 12.95 -20.17
N GLY A 119 -3.20 11.81 -20.17
CA GLY A 119 -3.12 10.90 -21.33
C GLY A 119 -4.29 9.92 -21.49
N SER A 120 -4.71 9.70 -22.73
CA SER A 120 -5.81 8.80 -23.13
C SER A 120 -5.46 7.30 -23.17
N ALA A 121 -4.20 6.91 -22.92
CA ALA A 121 -3.70 5.54 -23.12
C ALA A 121 -3.08 4.89 -21.87
N GLY A 122 -3.41 5.36 -20.66
CA GLY A 122 -2.85 4.86 -19.40
C GLY A 122 -3.84 4.81 -18.23
N THR A 123 -3.32 4.68 -17.01
CA THR A 123 -4.12 4.78 -15.78
C THR A 123 -4.62 6.21 -15.59
N TYR A 124 -5.87 6.39 -15.16
CA TYR A 124 -6.48 7.73 -14.96
C TYR A 124 -5.79 8.58 -13.88
N PHE A 125 -5.11 7.92 -12.96
CA PHE A 125 -4.28 8.56 -11.95
C PHE A 125 -2.85 8.03 -12.02
N ILE A 126 -1.90 8.84 -11.57
CA ILE A 126 -0.52 8.45 -11.35
C ILE A 126 -0.46 7.43 -10.19
N GLY A 127 -0.13 6.18 -10.49
CA GLY A 127 -0.08 5.08 -9.52
C GLY A 127 1.31 4.85 -8.90
N SER A 128 2.36 5.41 -9.51
CA SER A 128 3.74 5.38 -9.03
C SER A 128 4.46 6.65 -9.43
N ALA A 129 5.47 7.04 -8.66
CA ALA A 129 6.36 8.15 -9.02
C ALA A 129 7.08 7.91 -10.35
N LEU A 130 7.36 6.65 -10.70
CA LEU A 130 7.97 6.28 -11.97
C LEU A 130 7.08 6.59 -13.18
N THR A 131 5.75 6.48 -13.07
CA THR A 131 4.81 6.62 -14.19
C THR A 131 5.07 7.86 -15.08
N PRO A 132 5.16 9.09 -14.55
CA PRO A 132 5.46 10.30 -15.34
C PRO A 132 6.89 10.35 -15.88
N HIS A 133 7.79 9.51 -15.37
CA HIS A 133 9.22 9.51 -15.67
C HIS A 133 9.67 8.27 -16.47
N LEU A 134 8.74 7.40 -16.87
CA LEU A 134 9.02 6.20 -17.67
C LEU A 134 9.84 6.49 -18.94
N ARG A 135 9.63 7.67 -19.55
CA ARG A 135 10.39 8.11 -20.72
C ARG A 135 11.91 8.09 -20.50
N TYR A 136 12.38 8.40 -19.30
CA TYR A 136 13.82 8.43 -18.98
C TYR A 136 14.44 7.04 -18.88
N PHE A 137 13.64 6.02 -18.56
CA PHE A 137 14.08 4.63 -18.54
C PHE A 137 14.03 4.00 -19.93
N ILE A 138 13.14 4.49 -20.80
CA ILE A 138 13.00 4.03 -22.19
C ILE A 138 14.06 4.69 -23.07
N GLU A 139 14.28 5.99 -22.89
CA GLU A 139 15.22 6.79 -23.65
C GLU A 139 16.09 7.63 -22.69
N PRO A 140 17.14 7.03 -22.10
CA PRO A 140 17.99 7.69 -21.09
C PRO A 140 18.64 9.00 -21.57
N SER A 141 18.83 9.19 -22.87
CA SER A 141 19.34 10.45 -23.44
C SER A 141 18.42 11.66 -23.22
N GLN A 142 17.14 11.44 -22.89
CA GLN A 142 16.20 12.51 -22.54
C GLN A 142 16.20 12.84 -21.03
N ALA A 143 16.90 12.06 -20.20
CA ALA A 143 16.95 12.31 -18.77
C ALA A 143 17.78 13.56 -18.47
N PRO A 144 17.32 14.45 -17.55
CA PRO A 144 18.09 15.63 -17.16
C PRO A 144 19.38 15.27 -16.39
N SER A 145 19.45 14.07 -15.83
CA SER A 145 20.61 13.50 -15.15
C SER A 145 20.46 11.97 -15.12
N ASP A 146 21.58 11.26 -14.96
CA ASP A 146 21.59 9.82 -14.68
C ASP A 146 21.13 9.49 -13.26
N ARG A 147 21.19 10.44 -12.32
CA ARG A 147 20.76 10.32 -10.92
C ARG A 147 19.69 11.37 -10.61
N MET A 148 18.51 10.94 -10.22
CA MET A 148 17.35 11.82 -10.05
C MET A 148 16.55 11.49 -8.80
N PHE A 149 15.73 12.41 -8.30
CA PHE A 149 14.75 12.12 -7.24
C PHE A 149 13.47 12.95 -7.39
N THR A 150 12.38 12.49 -6.81
CA THR A 150 11.09 13.19 -6.80
C THR A 150 10.27 12.87 -5.56
N ALA A 151 9.29 13.73 -5.28
CA ALA A 151 8.22 13.49 -4.33
C ALA A 151 6.89 13.63 -5.09
N GLN A 152 6.29 12.51 -5.47
CA GLN A 152 5.12 12.46 -6.35
C GLN A 152 3.90 11.96 -5.59
N ARG A 153 2.79 12.70 -5.61
CA ARG A 153 1.50 12.14 -5.18
C ARG A 153 1.09 10.98 -6.07
N VAL A 154 0.63 9.91 -5.44
CA VAL A 154 0.17 8.68 -6.09
C VAL A 154 -1.21 8.29 -5.60
N PHE A 155 -1.99 7.67 -6.49
CA PHE A 155 -3.36 7.23 -6.21
C PHE A 155 -3.57 5.76 -6.58
N TRP A 156 -3.98 4.94 -5.61
CA TRP A 156 -4.13 3.49 -5.79
C TRP A 156 -5.58 3.04 -5.92
N THR A 157 -6.13 3.20 -7.11
CA THR A 157 -7.52 2.84 -7.44
C THR A 157 -7.85 1.37 -7.16
N ARG A 158 -6.96 0.43 -7.50
CA ARG A 158 -7.18 -1.02 -7.29
C ARG A 158 -7.16 -1.42 -5.82
N ARG A 159 -6.53 -0.62 -4.94
CA ARG A 159 -6.56 -0.87 -3.50
C ARG A 159 -7.88 -0.51 -2.86
N ALA A 160 -8.71 0.31 -3.51
CA ALA A 160 -10.05 0.65 -3.04
C ALA A 160 -10.91 -0.60 -2.80
N ASP A 161 -10.77 -1.61 -3.67
CA ASP A 161 -11.54 -2.85 -3.62
C ASP A 161 -11.15 -3.77 -2.46
N LEU A 162 -10.09 -3.43 -1.72
CA LEU A 162 -9.56 -4.23 -0.60
C LEU A 162 -10.01 -3.72 0.77
N GLY A 163 -10.95 -2.77 0.84
CA GLY A 163 -11.75 -2.48 2.04
C GLY A 163 -11.00 -2.40 3.39
N GLY A 164 -9.92 -1.60 3.48
CA GLY A 164 -9.31 -1.30 4.78
C GLY A 164 -8.84 -2.50 5.60
N HIS A 165 -8.45 -3.63 5.01
CA HIS A 165 -8.09 -4.81 5.80
C HIS A 165 -6.73 -4.73 6.53
N SER A 166 -5.80 -3.91 6.04
CA SER A 166 -4.52 -3.64 6.70
C SER A 166 -4.56 -2.29 7.41
N ALA A 167 -3.84 -2.18 8.53
CA ALA A 167 -3.64 -0.90 9.20
C ALA A 167 -2.92 0.10 8.28
N LEU A 168 -2.08 -0.36 7.35
CA LEU A 168 -1.35 0.47 6.39
C LEU A 168 -2.12 0.73 5.08
N TRP A 169 -3.44 0.48 5.07
CA TRP A 169 -4.26 0.73 3.89
C TRP A 169 -4.51 2.23 3.68
N ASN A 170 -4.10 2.72 2.51
CA ASN A 170 -4.29 4.10 2.09
C ASN A 170 -4.45 4.13 0.56
N LEU A 171 -5.10 5.19 0.04
CA LEU A 171 -5.41 5.34 -1.39
C LEU A 171 -4.69 6.53 -2.03
N LEU A 172 -4.39 7.58 -1.28
CA LEU A 172 -3.66 8.75 -1.74
C LEU A 172 -2.42 8.93 -0.86
N GLN A 173 -1.25 8.91 -1.47
CA GLN A 173 0.02 8.98 -0.75
C GLN A 173 1.04 9.85 -1.49
N VAL A 174 2.12 10.23 -0.81
CA VAL A 174 3.29 10.84 -1.43
C VAL A 174 4.38 9.79 -1.52
N MET A 175 4.81 9.48 -2.73
CA MET A 175 5.89 8.54 -3.01
C MET A 175 7.20 9.34 -3.18
N LEU A 176 8.11 9.15 -2.24
CA LEU A 176 9.49 9.64 -2.28
C LEU A 176 10.33 8.61 -3.04
N SER A 177 10.89 9.02 -4.16
CA SER A 177 11.60 8.15 -5.09
C SER A 177 12.92 8.76 -5.51
N PHE A 178 13.94 7.92 -5.66
CA PHE A 178 15.13 8.23 -6.41
C PHE A 178 15.26 7.29 -7.60
N TYR A 179 15.97 7.72 -8.62
CA TYR A 179 16.26 6.99 -9.84
C TYR A 179 17.76 7.04 -10.10
N ALA A 180 18.32 5.95 -10.60
CA ALA A 180 19.70 5.91 -11.07
C ALA A 180 19.78 5.07 -12.34
N LEU A 181 20.28 5.64 -13.43
CA LEU A 181 20.31 5.01 -14.75
C LEU A 181 21.70 4.47 -15.07
N GLY A 182 21.78 3.22 -15.51
CA GLY A 182 23.02 2.63 -16.02
C GLY A 182 24.09 2.36 -14.98
N VAL A 183 23.69 2.09 -13.75
CA VAL A 183 24.64 1.75 -12.69
C VAL A 183 25.18 0.34 -12.90
N ARG A 184 26.43 0.12 -12.51
CA ARG A 184 27.06 -1.23 -12.56
C ARG A 184 26.73 -2.09 -11.34
N SER A 185 26.29 -1.45 -10.24
CA SER A 185 26.05 -2.09 -8.96
C SER A 185 24.98 -1.31 -8.18
N ILE A 186 24.24 -2.03 -7.33
CA ILE A 186 23.19 -1.48 -6.48
C ILE A 186 23.67 -1.23 -5.05
N ASP A 187 24.85 -1.73 -4.66
CA ASP A 187 25.37 -1.64 -3.29
C ASP A 187 25.54 -0.19 -2.82
N GLU A 188 26.09 0.72 -3.64
CA GLU A 188 26.18 2.16 -3.34
C GLU A 188 24.81 2.75 -2.97
N HIS A 189 23.76 2.43 -3.75
CA HIS A 189 22.43 3.01 -3.54
C HIS A 189 21.71 2.38 -2.34
N LEU A 190 21.93 1.08 -2.09
CA LEU A 190 21.47 0.41 -0.88
C LEU A 190 22.15 0.96 0.37
N GLU A 191 23.43 1.31 0.29
CA GLU A 191 24.17 1.98 1.38
C GLU A 191 23.58 3.36 1.66
N LEU A 192 23.30 4.16 0.62
CA LEU A 192 22.62 5.46 0.77
C LEU A 192 21.23 5.31 1.41
N MET A 193 20.43 4.31 0.98
CA MET A 193 19.14 4.02 1.61
C MET A 193 19.31 3.66 3.09
N ARG A 194 20.28 2.79 3.42
CA ARG A 194 20.58 2.41 4.81
C ARG A 194 21.01 3.61 5.64
N MET A 195 21.93 4.43 5.14
CA MET A 195 22.42 5.65 5.79
C MET A 195 21.27 6.61 6.09
N PHE A 196 20.38 6.87 5.12
CA PHE A 196 19.22 7.72 5.37
C PHE A 196 18.33 7.16 6.50
N LEU A 197 18.05 5.85 6.50
CA LEU A 197 17.20 5.23 7.52
C LEU A 197 17.84 5.21 8.92
N VAL A 198 19.12 4.89 9.02
CA VAL A 198 19.81 4.67 10.30
C VAL A 198 20.42 5.95 10.86
N GLU A 199 21.02 6.78 10.01
CA GLU A 199 21.76 7.97 10.44
C GLU A 199 20.89 9.22 10.44
N ASP A 200 20.20 9.51 9.33
CA ASP A 200 19.33 10.69 9.23
C ASP A 200 18.01 10.48 10.02
N LEU A 201 17.37 9.32 9.88
CA LEU A 201 16.08 9.03 10.54
C LEU A 201 16.21 8.34 11.90
N ARG A 202 17.42 7.92 12.30
CA ARG A 202 17.70 7.27 13.58
C ARG A 202 16.87 6.01 13.84
N LEU A 203 16.51 5.28 12.78
CA LEU A 203 15.81 4.00 12.93
C LEU A 203 16.78 2.92 13.44
N PRO A 204 16.33 2.02 14.32
CA PRO A 204 17.19 0.96 14.86
C PRO A 204 17.58 -0.03 13.75
N GLU A 205 18.86 -0.06 13.40
CA GLU A 205 19.39 -0.96 12.36
C GLU A 205 19.10 -2.44 12.66
N ALA A 206 19.08 -2.82 13.94
CA ALA A 206 18.73 -4.16 14.39
C ALA A 206 17.27 -4.58 14.08
N ASP A 207 16.41 -3.65 13.67
CA ASP A 207 15.04 -3.91 13.27
C ASP A 207 14.82 -3.82 11.75
N LEU A 208 15.86 -3.48 10.98
CA LEU A 208 15.81 -3.46 9.52
C LEU A 208 16.10 -4.85 8.96
N PHE A 209 15.22 -5.30 8.07
CA PHE A 209 15.34 -6.53 7.29
C PHE A 209 15.32 -6.19 5.80
N VAL A 210 16.00 -6.98 4.98
CA VAL A 210 16.00 -6.84 3.53
C VAL A 210 15.48 -8.13 2.91
N ILE A 211 14.44 -8.03 2.10
CA ILE A 211 13.97 -9.12 1.25
C ILE A 211 14.54 -8.91 -0.16
N ALA A 212 15.24 -9.90 -0.67
CA ALA A 212 15.82 -9.86 -2.01
C ALA A 212 15.60 -11.20 -2.74
N GLU A 213 15.70 -11.15 -4.06
CA GLU A 213 15.73 -12.35 -4.89
C GLU A 213 16.91 -13.25 -4.48
N ARG A 214 16.69 -14.57 -4.47
CA ARG A 214 17.74 -15.57 -4.24
C ARG A 214 18.67 -15.67 -5.45
N ARG A 215 19.44 -14.61 -5.67
CA ARG A 215 20.43 -14.43 -6.74
C ARG A 215 21.74 -13.95 -6.12
N ASP A 216 22.83 -14.66 -6.36
CA ASP A 216 24.09 -14.43 -5.63
C ASP A 216 24.69 -13.04 -5.84
N ASP A 217 24.55 -12.48 -7.04
CA ASP A 217 24.99 -11.12 -7.37
C ASP A 217 24.21 -10.05 -6.60
N ILE A 218 22.88 -10.18 -6.47
CA ILE A 218 22.04 -9.27 -5.67
C ILE A 218 22.37 -9.44 -4.18
N LEU A 219 22.37 -10.67 -3.68
CA LEU A 219 22.61 -10.94 -2.26
C LEU A 219 24.01 -10.48 -1.82
N THR A 220 25.02 -10.61 -2.69
CA THR A 220 26.37 -10.09 -2.42
C THR A 220 26.38 -8.57 -2.34
N GLN A 221 25.68 -7.88 -3.23
CA GLN A 221 25.58 -6.41 -3.20
C GLN A 221 24.81 -5.91 -1.97
N VAL A 222 23.74 -6.59 -1.56
CA VAL A 222 23.03 -6.28 -0.30
C VAL A 222 23.96 -6.39 0.93
N ARG A 223 24.82 -7.42 0.97
CA ARG A 223 25.81 -7.57 2.06
C ARG A 223 26.89 -6.49 2.01
N ARG A 224 27.38 -6.14 0.82
CA ARG A 224 28.37 -5.05 0.63
C ARG A 224 27.83 -3.69 1.07
N ALA A 225 26.54 -3.45 0.89
CA ALA A 225 25.85 -2.25 1.38
C ALA A 225 25.74 -2.15 2.92
N GLY A 226 26.17 -3.19 3.65
CA GLY A 226 26.24 -3.20 5.12
C GLY A 226 25.09 -3.92 5.82
N PHE A 227 24.17 -4.56 5.11
CA PHE A 227 23.09 -5.31 5.76
C PHE A 227 23.60 -6.65 6.32
N ALA A 228 23.35 -6.88 7.61
CA ALA A 228 23.81 -8.08 8.32
C ALA A 228 23.18 -9.36 7.72
N PRO A 229 23.94 -10.48 7.59
CA PRO A 229 23.44 -11.69 6.94
C PRO A 229 22.17 -12.29 7.57
N ASP A 230 21.99 -12.18 8.88
CA ASP A 230 20.79 -12.63 9.60
C ASP A 230 19.55 -11.77 9.31
N ARG A 231 19.74 -10.60 8.70
CA ARG A 231 18.70 -9.64 8.30
C ARG A 231 18.35 -9.70 6.82
N VAL A 232 19.05 -10.51 6.04
CA VAL A 232 18.76 -10.70 4.62
C VAL A 232 17.90 -11.96 4.42
N ILE A 233 16.70 -11.76 3.87
CA ILE A 233 15.73 -12.80 3.54
C ILE A 233 15.77 -13.05 2.04
N ALA A 234 16.21 -14.25 1.65
CA ALA A 234 16.38 -14.61 0.25
C ALA A 234 15.14 -15.40 -0.27
N TRP A 235 14.30 -14.74 -1.05
CA TRP A 235 13.12 -15.34 -1.67
C TRP A 235 13.45 -15.98 -3.01
N THR A 236 12.97 -17.20 -3.23
CA THR A 236 13.01 -17.88 -4.55
C THR A 236 11.95 -17.33 -5.51
N ARG A 237 10.79 -16.90 -4.99
CA ARG A 237 9.67 -16.34 -5.76
C ARG A 237 9.61 -14.83 -5.55
N MET A 238 10.60 -14.12 -6.08
CA MET A 238 10.65 -12.67 -5.88
C MET A 238 9.55 -11.95 -6.65
N MET A 239 9.06 -10.87 -6.04
CA MET A 239 8.09 -9.96 -6.66
C MET A 239 8.67 -9.42 -7.96
N GLN A 240 7.89 -9.52 -9.03
CA GLN A 240 8.26 -9.00 -10.34
C GLN A 240 7.71 -7.59 -10.50
N PHE A 241 8.57 -6.69 -10.94
CA PHE A 241 8.21 -5.36 -11.40
C PHE A 241 7.95 -5.40 -12.91
N SER A 242 6.90 -4.71 -13.34
CA SER A 242 6.64 -4.49 -14.76
C SER A 242 5.95 -3.14 -14.96
N ALA A 243 6.51 -2.32 -15.84
CA ALA A 243 5.87 -1.10 -16.33
C ALA A 243 6.26 -0.89 -17.79
N HIS A 244 5.27 -0.77 -18.69
CA HIS A 244 5.51 -0.75 -20.12
C HIS A 244 6.40 -1.95 -20.56
N GLN A 245 7.56 -1.68 -21.16
CA GLN A 245 8.55 -2.68 -21.57
C GLN A 245 9.57 -3.03 -20.48
N LEU A 246 9.60 -2.28 -19.38
CA LEU A 246 10.54 -2.51 -18.28
C LEU A 246 10.13 -3.74 -17.47
N ARG A 247 11.12 -4.53 -17.08
CA ARG A 247 10.98 -5.69 -16.19
C ARG A 247 12.07 -5.62 -15.14
N GLY A 248 11.76 -6.05 -13.92
CA GLY A 248 12.73 -5.99 -12.83
C GLY A 248 12.30 -6.78 -11.61
N THR A 249 13.14 -6.77 -10.59
CA THR A 249 12.86 -7.39 -9.30
C THR A 249 13.02 -6.39 -8.17
N TYR A 250 12.25 -6.58 -7.10
CA TYR A 250 12.36 -5.71 -5.94
C TYR A 250 13.51 -6.17 -5.04
N VAL A 251 14.11 -5.22 -4.33
CA VAL A 251 14.88 -5.38 -3.10
C VAL A 251 14.16 -4.51 -2.07
N ARG A 252 13.55 -5.14 -1.06
CA ARG A 252 12.61 -4.47 -0.15
C ARG A 252 13.19 -4.39 1.25
N ILE A 253 13.27 -3.18 1.79
CA ILE A 253 13.57 -2.93 3.19
C ILE A 253 12.28 -3.00 4.00
N VAL A 254 12.27 -3.83 5.04
CA VAL A 254 11.16 -4.02 5.98
C VAL A 254 11.64 -3.68 7.38
N LEU A 255 10.87 -2.88 8.11
CA LEU A 255 11.14 -2.54 9.50
C LEU A 255 10.27 -3.37 10.43
N ARG A 256 10.88 -4.02 11.44
CA ARG A 256 10.15 -4.50 12.62
C ARG A 256 9.75 -3.30 13.46
N TYR A 257 8.46 -3.07 13.59
CA TYR A 257 7.94 -1.88 14.26
C TYR A 257 6.77 -2.28 15.15
N ARG A 258 6.90 -1.98 16.45
CA ARG A 258 5.90 -2.33 17.48
C ARG A 258 5.48 -3.79 17.37
N HIS A 259 4.22 -4.04 16.99
CA HIS A 259 3.62 -5.37 16.93
C HIS A 259 3.62 -6.00 15.52
N GLY A 260 4.25 -5.35 14.54
CA GLY A 260 4.16 -5.73 13.14
C GLY A 260 5.45 -5.53 12.35
N LEU A 261 5.36 -5.78 11.05
CA LEU A 261 6.42 -5.52 10.08
C LEU A 261 5.89 -4.55 9.02
N ILE A 262 6.67 -3.51 8.75
CA ILE A 262 6.30 -2.42 7.86
C ILE A 262 7.21 -2.45 6.63
N PRO A 263 6.68 -2.71 5.42
CA PRO A 263 7.46 -2.53 4.19
C PRO A 263 7.77 -1.04 4.02
N LEU A 264 9.03 -0.65 4.25
CA LEU A 264 9.40 0.75 4.43
C LEU A 264 9.85 1.38 3.12
N TRP A 265 10.78 0.74 2.41
CA TRP A 265 11.39 1.27 1.20
C TRP A 265 11.71 0.15 0.21
N ASP A 266 11.28 0.32 -1.03
CA ASP A 266 11.63 -0.54 -2.14
C ASP A 266 12.75 0.07 -2.99
N LEU A 267 13.69 -0.76 -3.42
CA LEU A 267 14.55 -0.54 -4.57
C LEU A 267 14.14 -1.54 -5.65
N ILE A 268 14.05 -1.10 -6.90
CA ILE A 268 13.66 -1.93 -8.04
C ILE A 268 14.88 -2.05 -8.94
N TYR A 269 15.36 -3.28 -9.09
CA TYR A 269 16.43 -3.67 -9.98
C TYR A 269 15.86 -3.88 -11.38
N ILE A 270 16.19 -3.01 -12.33
CA ILE A 270 15.75 -3.09 -13.73
C ILE A 270 16.97 -3.41 -14.61
N PRO A 271 17.15 -4.66 -15.09
CA PRO A 271 18.30 -5.00 -15.93
C PRO A 271 18.30 -4.19 -17.24
N ARG A 272 19.48 -3.68 -17.63
CA ARG A 272 19.71 -2.97 -18.90
C ARG A 272 21.08 -3.37 -19.49
N GLY A 273 21.09 -4.45 -20.27
CA GLY A 273 22.34 -5.03 -20.79
C GLY A 273 23.24 -5.46 -19.62
N ASP A 274 24.49 -5.01 -19.62
CA ASP A 274 25.45 -5.22 -18.52
C ASP A 274 25.32 -4.20 -17.38
N ALA A 275 24.37 -3.27 -17.49
CA ALA A 275 24.06 -2.26 -16.48
C ALA A 275 22.67 -2.49 -15.88
N VAL A 276 22.31 -1.65 -14.92
CA VAL A 276 21.04 -1.69 -14.20
C VAL A 276 20.49 -0.28 -14.10
N ASP A 277 19.19 -0.12 -14.32
CA ASP A 277 18.47 1.08 -13.94
C ASP A 277 17.74 0.82 -12.61
N LEU A 278 17.67 1.83 -11.77
CA LEU A 278 17.09 1.77 -10.44
C LEU A 278 15.91 2.71 -10.35
N ASP A 279 14.82 2.20 -9.79
CA ASP A 279 13.69 2.96 -9.26
C ASP A 279 13.58 2.67 -7.76
N SER A 280 13.20 3.64 -6.95
CA SER A 280 12.95 3.41 -5.53
C SER A 280 11.63 4.00 -5.09
N CYS A 281 11.05 3.46 -4.03
CA CYS A 281 9.75 3.88 -3.53
C CYS A 281 9.70 3.79 -2.00
N MET A 282 9.67 4.95 -1.36
CA MET A 282 9.34 5.11 0.05
C MET A 282 8.09 5.98 0.18
N LEU A 283 7.12 5.58 0.98
CA LEU A 283 5.88 6.35 1.15
C LEU A 283 6.03 7.31 2.32
N LEU A 284 5.87 8.61 2.07
CA LEU A 284 6.08 9.66 3.06
C LEU A 284 5.21 9.47 4.29
N GLU A 285 3.92 9.19 4.09
CA GLU A 285 3.00 8.92 5.18
C GLU A 285 3.54 7.79 6.06
N ARG A 286 4.05 6.72 5.46
CA ARG A 286 4.45 5.50 6.18
C ARG A 286 5.70 5.72 7.01
N VAL A 287 6.69 6.41 6.45
CA VAL A 287 7.89 6.76 7.21
C VAL A 287 7.58 7.80 8.29
N SER A 288 6.69 8.77 8.04
CA SER A 288 6.23 9.71 9.08
C SER A 288 5.55 8.99 10.24
N PHE A 289 4.65 8.05 9.95
CA PHE A 289 3.99 7.23 10.96
C PHE A 289 4.98 6.49 11.88
N VAL A 290 6.07 5.96 11.31
CA VAL A 290 7.14 5.30 12.07
C VAL A 290 7.95 6.29 12.89
N VAL A 291 8.36 7.41 12.30
CA VAL A 291 9.18 8.44 12.95
C VAL A 291 8.42 9.14 14.08
N ASP A 292 7.10 9.32 13.92
CA ASP A 292 6.21 9.80 14.98
C ASP A 292 6.08 8.82 16.15
N GLY A 293 6.56 7.58 16.00
CA GLY A 293 6.39 6.56 17.01
C GLY A 293 4.93 6.19 17.24
N ALA A 294 4.01 6.44 16.29
CA ALA A 294 2.57 6.20 16.49
C ALA A 294 2.20 4.71 16.44
N SER A 295 1.11 4.31 17.10
CA SER A 295 0.54 2.95 16.97
C SER A 295 -0.42 2.84 15.78
N SER A 296 -1.09 3.95 15.46
CA SER A 296 -2.06 4.06 14.37
C SER A 296 -1.85 5.33 13.55
N TRP A 297 -2.17 5.26 12.26
CA TRP A 297 -2.24 6.42 11.36
C TRP A 297 -3.11 7.55 11.89
N PHE A 298 -4.17 7.14 12.59
CA PHE A 298 -5.20 8.03 13.10
C PHE A 298 -4.76 8.76 14.38
N GLU A 299 -3.55 8.51 14.86
CA GLU A 299 -2.88 9.29 15.92
C GLU A 299 -1.92 10.34 15.34
N THR A 300 -1.61 10.26 14.04
CA THR A 300 -0.66 11.16 13.36
C THR A 300 -1.38 12.33 12.69
N PRO A 301 -0.69 13.44 12.36
CA PRO A 301 -1.28 14.52 11.55
C PRO A 301 -1.81 14.08 10.17
N VAL A 302 -1.39 12.91 9.65
CA VAL A 302 -1.82 12.38 8.34
C VAL A 302 -3.31 12.00 8.33
N PHE A 303 -3.87 11.58 9.47
CA PHE A 303 -5.29 11.21 9.58
C PHE A 303 -5.98 11.62 10.89
N GLY A 304 -5.22 12.02 11.91
CA GLY A 304 -5.72 12.45 13.22
C GLY A 304 -6.83 13.51 13.18
N PRO A 305 -6.79 14.52 12.29
CA PRO A 305 -7.89 15.46 12.12
C PRO A 305 -9.28 14.83 11.89
N PHE A 306 -9.34 13.65 11.24
CA PHE A 306 -10.61 12.94 11.05
C PHE A 306 -11.19 12.40 12.36
N MET A 307 -10.37 12.15 13.39
CA MET A 307 -10.86 11.56 14.65
C MET A 307 -11.84 12.46 15.40
N ARG A 308 -11.87 13.75 15.08
CA ARG A 308 -12.88 14.70 15.58
C ARG A 308 -14.31 14.36 15.14
N TYR A 309 -14.46 13.54 14.10
CA TYR A 309 -15.74 13.16 13.50
C TYR A 309 -16.02 11.64 13.62
N ALA A 310 -15.20 10.92 14.38
CA ALA A 310 -15.35 9.49 14.54
C ALA A 310 -16.64 9.16 15.32
N PRO A 311 -17.53 8.30 14.79
CA PRO A 311 -18.65 7.80 15.55
C PRO A 311 -18.19 6.85 16.67
N PRO A 312 -19.01 6.64 17.71
CA PRO A 312 -18.67 5.75 18.82
C PRO A 312 -18.66 4.25 18.43
N THR A 313 -19.26 3.90 17.30
CA THR A 313 -19.42 2.53 16.82
C THR A 313 -18.59 2.26 15.58
N GLU A 314 -18.15 1.00 15.42
CA GLU A 314 -17.42 0.53 14.23
C GLU A 314 -16.18 1.38 13.83
N PRO A 315 -15.22 1.63 14.74
CA PRO A 315 -14.08 2.50 14.49
C PRO A 315 -13.26 2.07 13.26
N LEU A 316 -13.07 0.76 13.07
CA LEU A 316 -12.32 0.24 11.92
C LEU A 316 -13.01 0.51 10.57
N VAL A 317 -14.34 0.62 10.55
CA VAL A 317 -15.09 0.99 9.34
C VAL A 317 -15.01 2.49 9.12
N TYR A 318 -15.08 3.28 10.19
CA TYR A 318 -14.90 4.73 10.10
C TYR A 318 -13.50 5.12 9.59
N GLU A 319 -12.46 4.41 10.01
CA GLU A 319 -11.11 4.58 9.47
C GLU A 319 -11.07 4.42 7.94
N GLN A 320 -11.92 3.55 7.37
CA GLN A 320 -12.05 3.44 5.92
C GLN A 320 -12.73 4.65 5.30
N VAL A 321 -13.76 5.19 5.97
CA VAL A 321 -14.40 6.45 5.57
C VAL A 321 -13.38 7.57 5.52
N ALA A 322 -12.52 7.71 6.53
CA ALA A 322 -11.48 8.74 6.59
C ALA A 322 -10.44 8.59 5.47
N VAL A 323 -9.96 7.37 5.19
CA VAL A 323 -9.05 7.09 4.07
C VAL A 323 -9.68 7.45 2.72
N ILE A 324 -10.92 7.02 2.49
CA ILE A 324 -11.65 7.31 1.26
C ILE A 324 -11.93 8.81 1.13
N ALA A 325 -12.35 9.47 2.21
CA ALA A 325 -12.63 10.90 2.24
C ALA A 325 -11.37 11.70 1.88
N ARG A 326 -10.23 11.43 2.54
CA ARG A 326 -8.94 12.08 2.21
C ARG A 326 -8.57 11.90 0.74
N ALA A 327 -8.77 10.71 0.19
CA ALA A 327 -8.45 10.41 -1.21
C ALA A 327 -9.39 11.13 -2.20
N VAL A 328 -10.71 11.06 -1.99
CA VAL A 328 -11.70 11.75 -2.83
C VAL A 328 -11.48 13.25 -2.80
N ILE A 329 -11.35 13.83 -1.61
CA ILE A 329 -11.16 15.27 -1.42
C ILE A 329 -9.82 15.71 -2.02
N GLY A 330 -8.73 14.95 -1.82
CA GLY A 330 -7.44 15.24 -2.43
C GLY A 330 -7.48 15.19 -3.96
N ALA A 331 -8.19 14.23 -4.56
CA ALA A 331 -8.36 14.17 -6.01
C ALA A 331 -9.16 15.36 -6.55
N LEU A 332 -10.26 15.76 -5.88
CA LEU A 332 -11.05 16.94 -6.25
C LEU A 332 -10.25 18.24 -6.07
N ALA A 333 -9.41 18.31 -5.03
CA ALA A 333 -8.52 19.44 -4.80
C ALA A 333 -7.47 19.56 -5.92
N ASP A 334 -6.95 18.44 -6.42
CA ASP A 334 -6.01 18.40 -7.56
C ASP A 334 -6.67 18.54 -8.94
N GLY A 335 -7.99 18.79 -8.99
CA GLY A 335 -8.71 19.15 -10.21
C GLY A 335 -9.56 18.04 -10.83
N ALA A 336 -9.72 16.89 -10.16
CA ALA A 336 -10.61 15.85 -10.64
C ALA A 336 -12.08 16.27 -10.47
N ASP A 337 -12.97 15.63 -11.21
CA ASP A 337 -14.42 15.77 -11.06
C ASP A 337 -15.07 14.46 -10.60
N CYS A 338 -16.40 14.39 -10.62
CA CYS A 338 -17.18 13.16 -10.42
C CYS A 338 -17.90 12.76 -11.72
N GLY A 339 -17.20 12.86 -12.84
CA GLY A 339 -17.74 12.56 -14.17
C GLY A 339 -18.12 11.09 -14.40
N ALA A 340 -18.74 10.82 -15.55
CA ALA A 340 -19.18 9.47 -15.91
C ALA A 340 -18.06 8.55 -16.40
N ARG A 341 -16.93 9.12 -16.85
CA ARG A 341 -15.79 8.43 -17.47
C ARG A 341 -14.47 8.85 -16.80
N GLY A 342 -13.39 8.14 -17.10
CA GLY A 342 -12.04 8.57 -16.72
C GLY A 342 -11.80 8.61 -15.21
N ALA A 343 -10.93 9.53 -14.79
CA ALA A 343 -10.67 9.82 -13.37
C ALA A 343 -11.96 10.16 -12.63
N GLY A 344 -12.86 10.91 -13.25
CA GLY A 344 -14.14 11.30 -12.66
C GLY A 344 -15.00 10.12 -12.24
N HIS A 345 -15.04 9.07 -13.05
CA HIS A 345 -15.76 7.85 -12.72
C HIS A 345 -15.21 7.18 -11.45
N VAL A 346 -13.88 7.15 -11.32
CA VAL A 346 -13.20 6.57 -10.16
C VAL A 346 -13.48 7.37 -8.90
N VAL A 347 -13.38 8.71 -8.95
CA VAL A 347 -13.69 9.58 -7.81
C VAL A 347 -15.15 9.43 -7.41
N ARG A 348 -16.07 9.41 -8.36
CA ARG A 348 -17.50 9.19 -8.11
C ARG A 348 -17.77 7.83 -7.45
N ARG A 349 -17.10 6.77 -7.90
CA ARG A 349 -17.21 5.43 -7.29
C ARG A 349 -16.75 5.45 -5.84
N LEU A 350 -15.57 6.03 -5.57
CA LEU A 350 -15.02 6.16 -4.22
C LEU A 350 -15.90 7.03 -3.31
N PHE A 351 -16.42 8.14 -3.82
CA PHE A 351 -17.39 8.97 -3.11
C PHE A 351 -18.61 8.15 -2.66
N ARG A 352 -19.20 7.37 -3.57
CA ARG A 352 -20.34 6.50 -3.26
C ARG A 352 -20.00 5.43 -2.21
N THR A 353 -18.81 4.81 -2.32
CA THR A 353 -18.32 3.85 -1.32
C THR A 353 -18.14 4.50 0.05
N GLY A 354 -17.45 5.64 0.13
CA GLY A 354 -17.24 6.36 1.38
C GLY A 354 -18.55 6.81 2.01
N ARG A 355 -19.51 7.26 1.20
CA ARG A 355 -20.86 7.63 1.64
C ARG A 355 -21.64 6.44 2.21
N ALA A 356 -21.60 5.28 1.57
CA ALA A 356 -22.26 4.07 2.07
C ALA A 356 -21.68 3.65 3.43
N LEU A 357 -20.36 3.64 3.58
CA LEU A 357 -19.68 3.34 4.84
C LEU A 357 -19.94 4.40 5.92
N ALA A 358 -20.03 5.68 5.55
CA ALA A 358 -20.39 6.74 6.48
C ALA A 358 -21.81 6.54 7.03
N ARG A 359 -22.76 6.15 6.18
CA ARG A 359 -24.12 5.81 6.62
C ARG A 359 -24.17 4.61 7.55
N GLN A 360 -23.41 3.56 7.24
CA GLN A 360 -23.31 2.37 8.09
C GLN A 360 -22.83 2.73 9.50
N THR A 361 -21.81 3.58 9.59
CA THR A 361 -21.16 3.94 10.86
C THR A 361 -21.86 5.09 11.60
N GLY A 362 -22.78 5.81 10.96
CA GLY A 362 -23.35 7.05 11.49
C GLY A 362 -22.41 8.26 11.39
N ALA A 363 -21.32 8.17 10.63
CA ALA A 363 -20.40 9.27 10.39
C ALA A 363 -21.06 10.40 9.56
N PRO A 364 -20.60 11.65 9.72
CA PRO A 364 -21.15 12.76 8.94
C PRO A 364 -20.85 12.59 7.44
N PRO A 365 -21.64 13.23 6.57
CA PRO A 365 -21.40 13.21 5.13
C PRO A 365 -20.00 13.73 4.78
N LEU A 366 -19.40 13.20 3.71
CA LEU A 366 -18.01 13.48 3.30
C LEU A 366 -17.70 14.99 3.16
N ARG A 367 -18.67 15.81 2.75
CA ARG A 367 -18.51 17.29 2.69
C ARG A 367 -18.10 17.89 4.03
N SER A 368 -18.61 17.35 5.14
CA SER A 368 -18.33 17.82 6.50
C SER A 368 -16.93 17.41 6.96
N LEU A 369 -16.33 16.41 6.30
CA LEU A 369 -14.97 15.94 6.56
C LEU A 369 -13.91 16.71 5.74
N ALA A 370 -14.33 17.60 4.82
CA ALA A 370 -13.41 18.35 3.97
C ALA A 370 -12.36 19.16 4.76
N PRO A 371 -12.71 19.91 5.83
CA PRO A 371 -11.70 20.62 6.62
C PRO A 371 -10.60 19.70 7.18
N ALA A 372 -10.98 18.54 7.74
CA ALA A 372 -10.02 17.55 8.24
C ALA A 372 -9.13 16.99 7.12
N ALA A 373 -9.70 16.72 5.95
CA ALA A 373 -8.92 16.24 4.81
C ALA A 373 -7.88 17.27 4.35
N PHE A 374 -8.21 18.57 4.34
CA PHE A 374 -7.29 19.63 3.96
C PHE A 374 -6.16 19.79 5.00
N GLU A 375 -6.47 19.73 6.29
CA GLU A 375 -5.45 19.67 7.35
C GLU A 375 -4.49 18.47 7.15
N CYS A 376 -5.04 17.29 6.84
CA CYS A 376 -4.25 16.08 6.58
C CYS A 376 -3.36 16.20 5.33
N LEU A 377 -3.83 16.88 4.28
CA LEU A 377 -3.05 17.14 3.06
C LEU A 377 -1.97 18.19 3.31
N GLN A 378 -2.29 19.23 4.07
CA GLN A 378 -1.32 20.23 4.50
C GLN A 378 -0.22 19.60 5.35
N ALA A 379 -0.55 18.66 6.24
CA ALA A 379 0.41 17.93 7.05
C ALA A 379 1.48 17.16 6.23
N VAL A 380 1.18 16.80 4.98
CA VAL A 380 2.13 16.14 4.06
C VAL A 380 2.68 17.09 2.97
N GLY A 381 2.49 18.40 3.15
CA GLY A 381 3.08 19.45 2.32
C GLY A 381 2.21 19.95 1.16
N TYR A 382 0.90 19.69 1.17
CA TYR A 382 -0.01 20.16 0.13
C TYR A 382 -1.05 21.13 0.70
N ASP A 383 -0.83 22.42 0.47
CA ASP A 383 -1.80 23.45 0.84
C ASP A 383 -2.83 23.64 -0.29
N PHE A 384 -4.01 23.07 -0.09
CA PHE A 384 -5.15 23.27 -0.97
C PHE A 384 -6.19 24.23 -0.42
N SER A 385 -5.93 24.97 0.66
CA SER A 385 -6.92 25.79 1.39
C SER A 385 -7.87 26.60 0.50
N GLY A 386 -7.35 27.22 -0.57
CA GLY A 386 -8.14 27.97 -1.55
C GLY A 386 -9.16 27.15 -2.37
N HIS A 387 -9.14 25.82 -2.30
CA HIS A 387 -10.04 24.91 -3.02
C HIS A 387 -11.22 24.41 -2.17
N LEU A 388 -11.27 24.74 -0.87
CA LEU A 388 -12.24 24.16 0.06
C LEU A 388 -13.69 24.36 -0.39
N GLU A 389 -14.07 25.58 -0.73
CA GLU A 389 -15.43 25.92 -1.13
C GLU A 389 -15.87 25.13 -2.38
N ARG A 390 -15.03 25.11 -3.42
CA ARG A 390 -15.27 24.36 -4.67
C ARG A 390 -15.45 22.86 -4.42
N VAL A 391 -14.58 22.29 -3.58
CA VAL A 391 -14.62 20.85 -3.25
C VAL A 391 -15.89 20.53 -2.46
N VAL A 392 -16.22 21.33 -1.44
CA VAL A 392 -17.46 21.18 -0.65
C VAL A 392 -18.70 21.26 -1.55
N HIS A 393 -18.77 22.26 -2.42
CA HIS A 393 -19.88 22.41 -3.37
C HIS A 393 -20.03 21.19 -4.29
N THR A 394 -18.91 20.64 -4.77
CA THR A 394 -18.91 19.42 -5.60
C THR A 394 -19.46 18.24 -4.79
N LEU A 395 -18.97 18.01 -3.57
CA LEU A 395 -19.43 16.92 -2.71
C LEU A 395 -20.92 17.04 -2.35
N GLU A 396 -21.42 18.27 -2.12
CA GLU A 396 -22.84 18.53 -1.90
C GLU A 396 -23.70 18.18 -3.10
N ARG A 397 -23.26 18.55 -4.31
CA ARG A 397 -23.96 18.19 -5.54
C ARG A 397 -24.01 16.68 -5.72
N GLU A 398 -22.88 15.99 -5.54
CA GLU A 398 -22.82 14.54 -5.67
C GLU A 398 -23.66 13.81 -4.61
N GLU A 399 -23.73 14.36 -3.39
CA GLU A 399 -24.62 13.85 -2.34
C GLU A 399 -26.08 13.94 -2.76
N ARG A 400 -26.53 15.10 -3.27
CA ARG A 400 -27.91 15.28 -3.76
C ARG A 400 -28.23 14.29 -4.89
N LEU A 401 -27.33 14.16 -5.86
CA LEU A 401 -27.48 13.23 -6.98
C LEU A 401 -27.54 11.77 -6.51
N ALA A 402 -26.72 11.39 -5.53
CA ALA A 402 -26.73 10.04 -4.96
C ALA A 402 -28.06 9.76 -4.23
N GLN A 403 -28.56 10.72 -3.45
CA GLN A 403 -29.85 10.59 -2.77
C GLN A 403 -31.04 10.48 -3.75
N ASP A 404 -31.04 11.29 -4.81
CA ASP A 404 -32.05 11.18 -5.88
C ASP A 404 -32.03 9.82 -6.56
N HIS A 405 -30.83 9.32 -6.85
CA HIS A 405 -30.64 8.01 -7.47
C HIS A 405 -31.15 6.88 -6.57
N GLU A 406 -30.84 6.92 -5.28
CA GLU A 406 -31.33 5.94 -4.30
C GLU A 406 -32.84 5.96 -4.17
N ARG A 407 -33.47 7.13 -4.10
CA ARG A 407 -34.95 7.24 -4.06
C ARG A 407 -35.58 6.54 -5.27
N ARG A 408 -35.02 6.75 -6.46
CA ARG A 408 -35.48 6.09 -7.69
C ARG A 408 -35.21 4.58 -7.69
N ALA A 409 -34.08 4.15 -7.12
CA ALA A 409 -33.72 2.75 -6.98
C ALA A 409 -34.71 2.02 -6.05
N VAL A 410 -34.99 2.58 -4.87
CA VAL A 410 -35.98 2.02 -3.92
C VAL A 410 -37.36 1.93 -4.56
N ALA A 411 -37.86 3.01 -5.18
CA ALA A 411 -39.15 2.99 -5.88
C ALA A 411 -39.21 1.99 -7.04
N PHE A 412 -38.07 1.65 -7.64
CA PHE A 412 -37.99 0.55 -8.61
C PHE A 412 -38.06 -0.81 -7.93
N LEU A 413 -37.25 -1.05 -6.90
CA LEU A 413 -37.23 -2.32 -6.17
C LEU A 413 -38.59 -2.64 -5.53
N GLU A 414 -39.28 -1.64 -4.97
CA GLU A 414 -40.64 -1.77 -4.43
C GLU A 414 -41.64 -2.25 -5.48
N ARG A 415 -41.64 -1.62 -6.67
CA ARG A 415 -42.51 -2.04 -7.79
C ARG A 415 -42.21 -3.47 -8.23
N GLU A 416 -40.94 -3.84 -8.23
CA GLU A 416 -40.48 -5.13 -8.74
C GLU A 416 -40.74 -6.26 -7.75
N VAL A 417 -40.68 -5.98 -6.45
CA VAL A 417 -41.18 -6.85 -5.39
C VAL A 417 -42.71 -6.97 -5.44
N ALA A 418 -43.45 -5.87 -5.57
CA ALA A 418 -44.92 -5.90 -5.64
C ALA A 418 -45.42 -6.75 -6.82
N ARG A 419 -44.83 -6.58 -8.00
CA ARG A 419 -45.13 -7.38 -9.20
C ARG A 419 -44.89 -8.87 -8.98
N ARG A 420 -43.84 -9.23 -8.25
CA ARG A 420 -43.52 -10.64 -7.92
C ARG A 420 -44.49 -11.22 -6.92
N ARG A 421 -44.82 -10.48 -5.87
CA ARG A 421 -45.82 -10.90 -4.87
C ARG A 421 -47.15 -11.23 -5.55
N ALA A 422 -47.58 -10.41 -6.50
CA ALA A 422 -48.79 -10.65 -7.30
C ALA A 422 -48.74 -11.95 -8.14
N ARG A 423 -47.54 -12.44 -8.48
CA ARG A 423 -47.32 -13.68 -9.25
C ARG A 423 -46.93 -14.88 -8.38
N GLY A 424 -46.94 -14.74 -7.05
CA GLY A 424 -46.48 -15.79 -6.14
C GLY A 424 -44.97 -16.06 -6.16
N LEU A 425 -44.16 -15.18 -6.77
CA LEU A 425 -42.71 -15.36 -6.88
C LEU A 425 -41.98 -14.78 -5.66
N ARG A 426 -41.08 -15.57 -5.07
CA ARG A 426 -40.28 -15.21 -3.86
C ARG A 426 -38.77 -15.22 -4.07
N VAL A 427 -38.32 -15.48 -5.30
CA VAL A 427 -36.91 -15.59 -5.66
C VAL A 427 -36.60 -14.63 -6.80
N ILE A 428 -35.39 -14.07 -6.79
CA ILE A 428 -34.85 -13.27 -7.89
C ILE A 428 -33.65 -14.02 -8.46
N GLY A 429 -33.65 -14.21 -9.78
CA GLY A 429 -32.56 -14.86 -10.47
C GLY A 429 -31.31 -13.99 -10.51
N ASN A 430 -30.13 -14.62 -10.54
CA ASN A 430 -28.84 -13.92 -10.57
C ASN A 430 -28.69 -12.98 -11.78
N GLU A 431 -29.17 -13.38 -12.97
CA GLU A 431 -29.09 -12.56 -14.18
C GLU A 431 -29.91 -11.27 -14.06
N GLU A 432 -31.09 -11.38 -13.46
CA GLU A 432 -31.97 -10.22 -13.28
C GLU A 432 -31.43 -9.27 -12.20
N PHE A 433 -30.90 -9.84 -11.11
CA PHE A 433 -30.21 -9.05 -10.11
C PHE A 433 -28.99 -8.32 -10.71
N ALA A 434 -28.21 -9.00 -11.56
CA ALA A 434 -27.11 -8.38 -12.29
C ALA A 434 -27.60 -7.29 -13.26
N ALA A 435 -28.76 -7.48 -13.91
CA ALA A 435 -29.35 -6.45 -14.75
C ALA A 435 -29.70 -5.18 -13.94
N TRP A 436 -30.16 -5.30 -12.69
CA TRP A 436 -30.45 -4.14 -11.84
C TRP A 436 -29.18 -3.36 -11.48
N THR A 437 -28.08 -4.06 -11.22
CA THR A 437 -26.80 -3.43 -10.91
C THR A 437 -26.22 -2.72 -12.13
N ASP A 438 -26.27 -3.38 -13.29
CA ASP A 438 -25.58 -2.92 -14.50
C ASP A 438 -26.37 -1.83 -15.23
N SER A 439 -27.69 -1.98 -15.35
CA SER A 439 -28.53 -1.04 -16.11
C SER A 439 -29.02 0.15 -15.29
N ARG A 440 -29.15 0.00 -13.97
CA ARG A 440 -29.72 1.03 -13.08
C ARG A 440 -28.76 1.52 -12.01
N GLY A 441 -27.52 1.02 -11.97
CA GLY A 441 -26.51 1.47 -11.03
C GLY A 441 -26.89 1.25 -9.56
N ILE A 442 -27.80 0.31 -9.28
CA ILE A 442 -28.19 -0.04 -7.91
C ILE A 442 -27.05 -0.83 -7.30
N ALA A 443 -26.51 -0.40 -6.16
CA ALA A 443 -25.43 -1.14 -5.52
C ALA A 443 -25.94 -2.54 -5.10
N PRO A 444 -25.19 -3.62 -5.36
CA PRO A 444 -25.60 -4.97 -4.99
C PRO A 444 -25.95 -5.10 -3.50
N THR A 445 -25.18 -4.45 -2.62
CA THR A 445 -25.40 -4.43 -1.17
C THR A 445 -26.74 -3.83 -0.80
N ASP A 446 -27.12 -2.71 -1.42
CA ASP A 446 -28.37 -2.00 -1.14
C ASP A 446 -29.57 -2.81 -1.64
N ALA A 447 -29.44 -3.41 -2.82
CA ALA A 447 -30.46 -4.29 -3.39
C ALA A 447 -30.67 -5.54 -2.50
N ILE A 448 -29.59 -6.18 -2.05
CA ILE A 448 -29.65 -7.34 -1.14
C ILE A 448 -30.35 -6.95 0.17
N ALA A 449 -29.91 -5.88 0.82
CA ALA A 449 -30.49 -5.42 2.08
C ALA A 449 -31.99 -5.11 1.93
N PHE A 450 -32.39 -4.45 0.83
CA PHE A 450 -33.80 -4.21 0.54
C PHE A 450 -34.60 -5.51 0.37
N LEU A 451 -34.08 -6.47 -0.39
CA LEU A 451 -34.76 -7.73 -0.65
C LEU A 451 -34.93 -8.57 0.63
N GLU A 452 -33.89 -8.65 1.46
CA GLU A 452 -33.93 -9.34 2.74
C GLU A 452 -34.98 -8.73 3.68
N GLN A 453 -35.05 -7.39 3.76
CA GLN A 453 -36.10 -6.68 4.50
C GLN A 453 -37.52 -6.99 3.99
N GLN A 454 -37.66 -7.27 2.70
CA GLN A 454 -38.94 -7.64 2.09
C GLN A 454 -39.24 -9.15 2.12
N GLY A 455 -38.39 -9.95 2.78
CA GLY A 455 -38.53 -11.40 2.92
C GLY A 455 -38.20 -12.19 1.65
N TYR A 456 -37.40 -11.63 0.74
CA TYR A 456 -36.91 -12.32 -0.47
C TYR A 456 -35.54 -12.98 -0.20
N ALA A 457 -35.32 -14.15 -0.80
CA ALA A 457 -33.99 -14.74 -0.84
C ALA A 457 -33.09 -13.88 -1.75
N ALA A 458 -32.07 -13.26 -1.16
CA ALA A 458 -31.15 -12.42 -1.89
C ALA A 458 -30.03 -13.24 -2.57
N PRO A 459 -29.65 -12.90 -3.82
CA PRO A 459 -28.49 -13.50 -4.47
C PRO A 459 -27.23 -13.28 -3.64
N ARG A 460 -26.45 -14.33 -3.40
CA ARG A 460 -25.14 -14.19 -2.75
C ARG A 460 -24.09 -13.94 -3.82
N PRO A 461 -23.51 -12.74 -3.94
CA PRO A 461 -22.39 -12.53 -4.84
C PRO A 461 -21.23 -13.47 -4.45
N PRO A 462 -20.45 -13.96 -5.42
CA PRO A 462 -19.32 -14.82 -5.12
C PRO A 462 -18.34 -14.10 -4.18
N VAL A 463 -17.93 -14.79 -3.12
CA VAL A 463 -16.90 -14.29 -2.20
C VAL A 463 -15.59 -14.17 -2.98
N ARG A 464 -15.11 -12.94 -3.18
CA ARG A 464 -13.78 -12.73 -3.76
C ARG A 464 -12.72 -13.07 -2.72
N VAL A 465 -11.85 -14.03 -3.03
CA VAL A 465 -10.68 -14.32 -2.21
C VAL A 465 -9.74 -13.12 -2.27
N ARG A 466 -9.44 -12.53 -1.12
CA ARG A 466 -8.52 -11.39 -1.02
C ARG A 466 -7.07 -11.86 -1.14
N PRO A 467 -6.22 -11.20 -1.95
CA PRO A 467 -4.79 -11.46 -1.93
C PRO A 467 -4.18 -11.03 -0.59
N VAL A 468 -3.18 -11.78 -0.11
CA VAL A 468 -2.38 -11.40 1.06
C VAL A 468 -1.31 -10.41 0.61
N LEU A 469 -1.29 -9.24 1.23
CA LEU A 469 -0.39 -8.13 0.93
C LEU A 469 0.71 -8.00 1.98
N MET A 470 1.85 -7.44 1.60
CA MET A 470 2.92 -7.11 2.56
C MET A 470 2.49 -6.14 3.65
N THR A 471 1.49 -5.30 3.38
CA THR A 471 0.91 -4.42 4.39
C THR A 471 0.12 -5.18 5.45
N ASP A 472 -0.28 -6.44 5.21
CA ASP A 472 -0.95 -7.28 6.20
C ASP A 472 -0.01 -7.73 7.33
N LEU A 473 1.31 -7.60 7.14
CA LEU A 473 2.29 -7.89 8.19
C LEU A 473 2.29 -6.87 9.33
N TYR A 474 1.61 -5.74 9.17
CA TYR A 474 1.28 -4.82 10.25
C TYR A 474 -0.24 -4.87 10.48
N PRO A 475 -0.71 -5.78 11.36
CA PRO A 475 -2.14 -6.02 11.54
C PRO A 475 -2.80 -4.85 12.29
N ARG A 476 -4.11 -4.69 12.06
CA ARG A 476 -4.93 -3.66 12.72
C ARG A 476 -5.09 -3.89 14.21
N THR A 477 -5.36 -5.13 14.58
CA THR A 477 -5.44 -5.56 15.96
C THR A 477 -4.04 -5.86 16.46
N VAL A 478 -3.65 -5.21 17.56
CA VAL A 478 -2.39 -5.51 18.24
C VAL A 478 -2.50 -6.95 18.81
N PRO A 479 -1.67 -7.90 18.36
CA PRO A 479 -1.63 -9.24 18.93
C PRO A 479 -1.18 -9.20 20.41
N ASP A 480 -1.63 -10.19 21.19
CA ASP A 480 -1.32 -10.33 22.61
C ASP A 480 0.19 -10.51 22.90
N ALA A 481 0.95 -10.92 21.88
CA ALA A 481 2.40 -11.05 21.94
C ALA A 481 3.08 -10.32 20.77
N PRO A 482 4.24 -9.68 21.00
CA PRO A 482 5.04 -9.11 19.92
C PRO A 482 5.53 -10.19 18.96
N ILE A 483 5.93 -9.78 17.75
CA ILE A 483 6.54 -10.69 16.77
C ILE A 483 7.85 -11.24 17.35
N ALA A 484 7.80 -12.50 17.79
CA ALA A 484 8.94 -13.19 18.41
C ALA A 484 10.07 -13.45 17.41
N ASP A 485 9.72 -13.80 16.16
CA ASP A 485 10.69 -14.07 15.09
C ASP A 485 10.24 -13.41 13.77
N ALA A 486 10.76 -12.21 13.53
CA ALA A 486 10.48 -11.46 12.30
C ALA A 486 11.04 -12.16 11.06
N ARG A 487 12.17 -12.86 11.18
CA ARG A 487 12.81 -13.58 10.08
C ARG A 487 11.90 -14.71 9.60
N ALA A 488 11.41 -15.54 10.52
CA ALA A 488 10.49 -16.62 10.20
C ALA A 488 9.18 -16.12 9.55
N VAL A 489 8.63 -14.99 10.04
CA VAL A 489 7.43 -14.38 9.44
C VAL A 489 7.70 -13.93 8.00
N LEU A 490 8.83 -13.30 7.73
CA LEU A 490 9.21 -12.82 6.39
C LEU A 490 9.53 -13.99 5.44
N GLU A 491 10.13 -15.07 5.92
CA GLU A 491 10.34 -16.29 5.14
C GLU A 491 9.02 -16.97 4.77
N ALA A 492 8.10 -17.12 5.73
CA ALA A 492 6.78 -17.70 5.50
C ALA A 492 5.92 -16.88 4.54
N MET A 493 6.15 -15.57 4.47
CA MET A 493 5.39 -14.66 3.61
C MET A 493 5.60 -14.92 2.12
N GLU A 494 6.75 -15.48 1.72
CA GLU A 494 7.04 -15.83 0.33
C GLU A 494 5.95 -16.71 -0.32
N HIS A 495 5.44 -17.68 0.45
CA HIS A 495 4.44 -18.64 -0.04
C HIS A 495 3.00 -18.13 0.04
N ARG A 496 2.76 -17.06 0.81
CA ARG A 496 1.42 -16.49 1.03
C ARG A 496 1.17 -15.26 0.18
N TYR A 497 2.22 -14.55 -0.22
CA TYR A 497 2.13 -13.31 -0.98
C TYR A 497 1.47 -13.55 -2.34
N LEU A 498 0.39 -12.81 -2.59
CA LEU A 498 -0.29 -12.77 -3.87
C LEU A 498 -0.21 -11.32 -4.39
N PRO A 499 0.64 -11.02 -5.39
CA PRO A 499 0.74 -9.67 -5.90
C PRO A 499 -0.60 -9.22 -6.48
N ILE A 500 -1.03 -8.02 -6.09
CA ILE A 500 -2.00 -7.28 -6.90
C ILE A 500 -1.17 -6.65 -8.00
N HIS A 501 -1.22 -7.23 -9.19
CA HIS A 501 -0.65 -6.57 -10.36
C HIS A 501 -1.32 -5.19 -10.49
N GLY A 502 -0.48 -4.15 -10.62
CA GLY A 502 -0.87 -2.74 -10.69
C GLY A 502 -1.62 -2.36 -11.95
#